data_AF-I9PVZ5-F1
#
_entry.id   AF-I9PVZ5-F1
#
_cell.length_a   1.000
_cell.length_b   1.000
_cell.length_c   1.000
_cell.angle_alpha   90.00
_cell.angle_beta   90.00
_cell.angle_gamma   90.00
#
_symmetry.space_group_name_H-M   'P 1'
#
loop_
_entity.id
_entity.type
_entity.pdbx_description
1 polymer ?
#
loop_
_entity_poly.entity_id
_entity_poly.type
_entity_poly.pdbx_seq_one_letter_code
_entity_poly.pdbx_strand_id
1 'polypeptide(L)'
;MELCRIPHQKELRDSAPVTYQDITPEKVEKALEQIDDALNGVDADKKMKVKVRRVRKSWPEQLRKYESQGKILDGRNSYSKTDNDTTFMRMKEDYMKNGQLKPGYNPQISINKQFILNYTLHQCAGDTSTYPLHMDDFHSLYGRYPDVSVCDAGYGSEENYLYAFKHGIETFIKYNYFHKEQKRSFKNDPFLSANFYYNEETDGMYCPMGQRMERLSDAKRVTDNVFVQTISRYRACNCNACPLRCRCHRSRSERIVQVNHRLRKIKEREREKLLSPEGLKYRSQRPQDVEAVFGNPKNNKHFKRFHLRGLKKVEIEFGLLVIVHNLAKVAS
;
A
#
# COMPACT_ATOMS: atom_id res chain seq x y z
N MET A 1 32.46 -8.63 -55.49
CA MET A 1 33.48 -9.53 -54.93
C MET A 1 33.60 -9.26 -53.46
N GLU A 2 33.66 -10.36 -52.71
CA GLU A 2 33.53 -10.56 -51.26
C GLU A 2 34.24 -9.55 -50.35
N LEU A 3 33.59 -9.24 -49.22
CA LEU A 3 34.28 -8.89 -47.99
C LEU A 3 33.62 -9.58 -46.77
N CYS A 4 34.48 -10.32 -46.08
CA CYS A 4 34.46 -10.74 -44.67
C CYS A 4 33.32 -11.60 -44.13
N ARG A 5 33.60 -12.91 -44.02
CA ARG A 5 33.15 -13.75 -42.91
C ARG A 5 34.30 -13.90 -41.89
N ILE A 6 34.07 -13.50 -40.64
CA ILE A 6 34.70 -14.14 -39.47
C ILE A 6 33.55 -14.43 -38.47
N PRO A 7 33.45 -15.64 -37.88
CA PRO A 7 32.24 -16.10 -37.22
C PRO A 7 32.23 -15.82 -35.71
N HIS A 8 31.11 -15.24 -35.26
CA HIS A 8 30.32 -15.68 -34.11
C HIS A 8 31.05 -15.95 -32.77
N GLN A 9 31.35 -14.89 -32.01
CA GLN A 9 31.28 -14.98 -30.55
C GLN A 9 29.80 -15.02 -30.16
N LYS A 10 29.28 -16.22 -29.87
CA LYS A 10 28.04 -16.39 -29.11
C LYS A 10 28.27 -15.86 -27.69
N GLU A 11 28.15 -14.55 -27.52
CA GLU A 11 27.82 -14.00 -26.21
C GLU A 11 26.38 -14.45 -25.91
N LEU A 12 26.23 -15.35 -24.93
CA LEU A 12 24.94 -15.60 -24.25
C LEU A 12 24.54 -14.30 -23.51
N ARG A 13 24.06 -13.31 -24.26
CA ARG A 13 23.28 -12.20 -23.71
C ARG A 13 21.82 -12.61 -23.74
N ASP A 14 21.43 -13.43 -22.77
CA ASP A 14 20.04 -13.45 -22.34
C ASP A 14 19.75 -12.04 -21.80
N SER A 15 19.09 -11.24 -22.64
CA SER A 15 18.75 -9.84 -22.37
C SER A 15 17.40 -9.71 -21.68
N ALA A 16 16.85 -10.82 -21.18
CA ALA A 16 15.71 -10.81 -20.30
C ALA A 16 16.10 -10.16 -18.95
N PRO A 17 15.31 -9.20 -18.44
CA PRO A 17 15.56 -8.66 -17.11
C PRO A 17 15.43 -9.80 -16.10
N VAL A 18 16.55 -10.17 -15.47
CA VAL A 18 16.57 -11.18 -14.40
C VAL A 18 15.67 -10.67 -13.29
N THR A 19 14.54 -11.34 -13.07
CA THR A 19 13.69 -11.03 -11.93
C THR A 19 14.24 -11.77 -10.70
N TYR A 20 14.04 -11.23 -9.49
CA TYR A 20 14.53 -11.85 -8.25
C TYR A 20 14.05 -13.31 -8.07
N GLN A 21 12.94 -13.66 -8.72
CA GLN A 21 12.36 -15.01 -8.72
C GLN A 21 13.17 -16.03 -9.55
N ASP A 22 14.12 -15.57 -10.37
CA ASP A 22 14.87 -16.43 -11.29
C ASP A 22 16.22 -16.93 -10.74
N ILE A 23 16.67 -16.44 -9.59
CA ILE A 23 18.00 -16.70 -9.01
C ILE A 23 17.89 -17.72 -7.87
N THR A 24 18.20 -18.98 -8.14
CA THR A 24 18.27 -20.04 -7.12
C THR A 24 19.72 -20.36 -6.73
N PRO A 25 19.97 -20.93 -5.54
CA PRO A 25 21.28 -21.44 -5.13
C PRO A 25 21.95 -22.29 -6.21
N GLU A 26 21.20 -23.22 -6.81
CA GLU A 26 21.75 -24.15 -7.81
C GLU A 26 22.13 -23.44 -9.11
N LYS A 27 21.33 -22.46 -9.54
CA LYS A 27 21.64 -21.67 -10.74
C LYS A 27 22.89 -20.82 -10.56
N VAL A 28 23.12 -20.29 -9.35
CA VAL A 28 24.33 -19.52 -9.07
C VAL A 28 25.54 -20.43 -8.93
N GLU A 29 25.41 -21.60 -8.31
CA GLU A 29 26.49 -22.61 -8.30
C GLU A 29 26.88 -23.01 -9.72
N LYS A 30 25.90 -23.31 -10.58
CA LYS A 30 26.15 -23.63 -12.00
C LYS A 30 26.78 -22.47 -12.78
N ALA A 31 26.37 -21.23 -12.52
CA ALA A 31 27.00 -20.06 -13.13
C ALA A 31 28.44 -19.86 -12.64
N LEU A 32 28.73 -20.16 -11.37
CA LEU A 32 30.08 -20.12 -10.82
C LEU A 32 30.97 -21.21 -11.41
N GLU A 33 30.44 -22.41 -11.64
CA GLU A 33 31.14 -23.49 -12.36
C GLU A 33 31.49 -23.07 -13.79
N GLN A 34 30.53 -22.48 -14.53
CA GLN A 34 30.78 -21.98 -15.88
C GLN A 34 31.84 -20.86 -15.92
N ILE A 35 31.86 -20.00 -14.91
CA ILE A 35 32.89 -18.96 -14.77
C ILE A 35 34.25 -19.59 -14.48
N ASP A 36 34.31 -20.60 -13.61
CA ASP A 36 35.56 -21.32 -13.29
C ASP A 36 36.10 -22.07 -14.53
N ASP A 37 35.22 -22.72 -15.32
CA ASP A 37 35.59 -23.37 -16.58
C ASP A 37 36.12 -22.37 -17.62
N ALA A 38 35.49 -21.20 -17.73
CA ALA A 38 35.95 -20.14 -18.64
C ALA A 38 37.24 -19.46 -18.18
N LEU A 39 37.59 -19.54 -16.89
CA LEU A 39 38.82 -18.99 -16.31
C LEU A 39 39.97 -20.00 -16.28
N ASN A 40 39.70 -21.29 -16.53
CA ASN A 40 40.73 -22.32 -16.64
C ASN A 40 41.57 -22.11 -17.91
N GLY A 41 42.86 -21.84 -17.75
CA GLY A 41 43.81 -21.66 -18.85
C GLY A 41 43.92 -20.23 -19.41
N VAL A 42 43.19 -19.27 -18.86
CA VAL A 42 43.29 -17.84 -19.24
C VAL A 42 44.04 -17.08 -18.15
N ASP A 43 44.98 -16.20 -18.54
CA ASP A 43 45.67 -15.30 -17.59
C ASP A 43 44.72 -14.18 -17.14
N ALA A 44 43.73 -14.55 -16.34
CA ALA A 44 42.71 -13.66 -15.84
C ALA A 44 43.23 -12.81 -14.67
N ASP A 45 42.88 -11.52 -14.69
CA ASP A 45 43.24 -10.51 -13.69
C ASP A 45 43.06 -11.05 -12.26
N LYS A 46 44.11 -10.91 -11.44
CA LYS A 46 44.17 -11.31 -10.03
C LYS A 46 42.98 -10.78 -9.22
N LYS A 47 42.47 -9.59 -9.56
CA LYS A 47 41.27 -9.02 -8.92
C LYS A 47 39.99 -9.81 -9.22
N MET A 48 39.85 -10.35 -10.42
CA MET A 48 38.70 -11.16 -10.83
C MET A 48 38.68 -12.50 -10.09
N LYS A 49 39.82 -13.20 -10.05
CA LYS A 49 39.98 -14.48 -9.33
C LYS A 49 39.63 -14.37 -7.84
N VAL A 50 40.00 -13.25 -7.20
CA VAL A 50 39.65 -12.97 -5.79
C VAL A 50 38.14 -12.75 -5.61
N LYS A 51 37.47 -12.06 -6.54
CA LYS A 51 36.02 -11.86 -6.50
C LYS A 51 35.28 -13.19 -6.67
N VAL A 52 35.64 -14.00 -7.67
CA VAL A 52 35.03 -15.33 -7.90
C VAL A 52 35.17 -16.22 -6.67
N ARG A 53 36.37 -16.28 -6.07
CA ARG A 53 36.59 -17.03 -4.81
C ARG A 53 35.74 -16.53 -3.65
N ARG A 54 35.56 -15.21 -3.51
CA ARG A 54 34.69 -14.62 -2.47
C ARG A 54 33.23 -15.01 -2.68
N VAL A 55 32.74 -14.94 -3.92
CA VAL A 55 31.37 -15.33 -4.26
C VAL A 55 31.18 -16.81 -3.97
N ARG A 56 32.07 -17.70 -4.43
CA ARG A 56 32.01 -19.13 -4.15
C ARG A 56 31.94 -19.47 -2.66
N LYS A 57 32.69 -18.75 -1.81
CA LYS A 57 32.72 -19.01 -0.36
C LYS A 57 31.47 -18.49 0.36
N SER A 58 30.95 -17.33 -0.02
CA SER A 58 29.93 -16.63 0.77
C SER A 58 28.51 -16.71 0.20
N TRP A 59 28.39 -16.90 -1.10
CA TRP A 59 27.11 -16.79 -1.81
C TRP A 59 26.14 -17.95 -1.55
N PRO A 60 26.57 -19.23 -1.47
CA PRO A 60 25.64 -20.33 -1.15
C PRO A 60 24.99 -20.18 0.23
N GLU A 61 25.77 -19.77 1.24
CA GLU A 61 25.24 -19.50 2.58
C GLU A 61 24.31 -18.28 2.59
N GLN A 62 24.66 -17.22 1.86
CA GLN A 62 23.81 -16.03 1.72
C GLN A 62 22.50 -16.34 1.01
N LEU A 63 22.50 -17.15 -0.05
CA LEU A 63 21.26 -17.53 -0.75
C LEU A 63 20.36 -18.38 0.12
N ARG A 64 20.88 -19.41 0.81
CA ARG A 64 20.09 -20.20 1.79
C ARG A 64 19.50 -19.31 2.88
N LYS A 65 20.28 -18.33 3.35
CA LYS A 65 19.79 -17.31 4.27
C LYS A 65 18.65 -16.52 3.62
N TYR A 66 18.81 -15.95 2.44
CA TYR A 66 17.76 -15.19 1.77
C TYR A 66 16.49 -16.01 1.49
N GLU A 67 16.62 -17.28 1.12
CA GLU A 67 15.47 -18.18 0.98
C GLU A 67 14.74 -18.38 2.31
N SER A 68 15.48 -18.65 3.40
CA SER A 68 14.87 -18.78 4.73
C SER A 68 14.19 -17.47 5.18
N GLN A 69 14.81 -16.32 4.89
CA GLN A 69 14.26 -15.01 5.19
C GLN A 69 13.05 -14.71 4.31
N GLY A 70 13.04 -15.14 3.05
CA GLY A 70 11.92 -15.04 2.12
C GLY A 70 10.72 -15.85 2.59
N LYS A 71 10.95 -17.08 3.09
CA LYS A 71 9.91 -17.91 3.73
C LYS A 71 9.34 -17.24 4.99
N ILE A 72 10.17 -16.54 5.77
CA ILE A 72 9.69 -15.80 6.95
C ILE A 72 8.88 -14.57 6.52
N LEU A 73 9.33 -13.84 5.49
CA LEU A 73 8.62 -12.66 4.98
C LEU A 73 7.22 -13.03 4.49
N ASP A 74 7.09 -14.16 3.79
CA ASP A 74 5.81 -14.67 3.27
C ASP A 74 5.00 -13.59 2.55
N GLY A 75 5.65 -12.90 1.61
CA GLY A 75 5.06 -11.76 0.88
C GLY A 75 5.01 -10.43 1.63
N ARG A 76 5.35 -10.38 2.93
CA ARG A 76 5.49 -9.12 3.69
C ARG A 76 6.77 -8.39 3.29
N ASN A 77 6.79 -7.08 3.56
CA ASN A 77 7.95 -6.23 3.28
C ASN A 77 9.04 -6.29 4.36
N SER A 78 8.69 -6.68 5.58
CA SER A 78 9.64 -6.69 6.71
C SER A 78 9.17 -7.56 7.86
N TYR A 79 10.12 -8.02 8.69
CA TYR A 79 9.88 -8.73 9.93
C TYR A 79 10.94 -8.41 11.01
N SER A 80 10.60 -8.52 12.29
CA SER A 80 11.59 -8.38 13.38
C SER A 80 12.40 -9.66 13.57
N LYS A 81 13.69 -9.52 13.86
CA LYS A 81 14.57 -10.66 14.18
C LYS A 81 14.19 -11.37 15.47
N THR A 82 13.54 -10.68 16.41
CA THR A 82 13.15 -11.22 17.72
C THR A 82 11.71 -11.73 17.76
N ASP A 83 10.89 -11.28 16.81
CA ASP A 83 9.51 -11.69 16.62
C ASP A 83 9.17 -11.63 15.13
N ASN A 84 9.32 -12.77 14.46
CA ASN A 84 9.15 -12.88 13.02
C ASN A 84 7.72 -12.55 12.56
N ASP A 85 6.74 -12.55 13.46
CA ASP A 85 5.35 -12.25 13.10
C ASP A 85 5.05 -10.76 13.12
N THR A 86 5.93 -9.92 13.66
CA THR A 86 5.77 -8.46 13.62
C THR A 86 6.20 -7.88 12.28
N THR A 87 5.64 -6.72 11.93
CA THR A 87 6.06 -5.94 10.75
C THR A 87 6.53 -4.56 11.19
N PHE A 88 7.51 -3.99 10.49
CA PHE A 88 8.00 -2.65 10.81
C PHE A 88 6.99 -1.59 10.37
N MET A 89 6.48 -0.84 11.33
CA MET A 89 5.42 0.14 11.14
C MET A 89 5.83 1.48 11.75
N ARG A 90 5.29 2.57 11.18
CA ARG A 90 5.49 3.90 11.74
C ARG A 90 4.54 4.06 12.93
N MET A 91 5.10 4.18 14.13
CA MET A 91 4.32 4.37 15.35
C MET A 91 3.97 5.85 15.54
N LYS A 92 2.84 6.12 16.21
CA LYS A 92 2.48 7.48 16.66
C LYS A 92 3.46 8.01 17.72
N GLU A 93 3.98 7.12 18.56
CA GLU A 93 5.04 7.45 19.53
C GLU A 93 6.41 7.50 18.84
N ASP A 94 6.72 8.68 18.31
CA ASP A 94 8.00 9.04 17.70
C ASP A 94 8.73 10.09 18.55
N TYR A 95 9.24 9.66 19.72
CA TYR A 95 9.96 10.52 20.67
C TYR A 95 11.13 11.26 19.99
N MET A 96 11.81 10.59 19.07
CA MET A 96 12.96 11.14 18.34
C MET A 96 12.55 11.99 17.13
N LYS A 97 11.25 12.03 16.77
CA LYS A 97 10.70 12.70 15.57
C LYS A 97 11.44 12.35 14.27
N ASN A 98 12.08 11.18 14.23
CA ASN A 98 12.95 10.75 13.13
C ASN A 98 12.22 9.78 12.18
N GLY A 99 10.95 9.48 12.44
CA GLY A 99 10.15 8.56 11.64
C GLY A 99 10.61 7.10 11.76
N GLN A 100 11.31 6.73 12.83
CA GLN A 100 11.82 5.37 13.01
C GLN A 100 10.67 4.36 13.02
N LEU A 101 10.79 3.34 12.16
CA LEU A 101 9.88 2.21 12.15
C LEU A 101 10.15 1.31 13.35
N LYS A 102 9.09 0.84 13.99
CA LYS A 102 9.17 -0.13 15.10
C LYS A 102 8.39 -1.38 14.72
N PRO A 103 8.85 -2.56 15.16
CA PRO A 103 8.10 -3.78 14.94
C PRO A 103 6.79 -3.72 15.73
N GLY A 104 5.69 -4.09 15.08
CA GLY A 104 4.38 -4.14 15.70
C GLY A 104 3.40 -4.99 14.91
N TYR A 105 2.24 -5.17 15.50
CA TYR A 105 1.05 -5.73 14.86
C TYR A 105 0.06 -4.61 14.59
N ASN A 106 -0.82 -4.81 13.61
CA ASN A 106 -1.89 -3.90 13.28
C ASN A 106 -3.24 -4.43 13.80
N PRO A 107 -3.65 -4.08 15.04
CA PRO A 107 -4.94 -4.48 15.59
C PRO A 107 -6.08 -3.64 14.99
N GLN A 108 -7.12 -4.31 14.52
CA GLN A 108 -8.37 -3.70 14.07
C GLN A 108 -9.52 -4.10 14.97
N ILE A 109 -10.48 -3.20 15.16
CA ILE A 109 -11.68 -3.44 15.95
C ILE A 109 -12.92 -2.91 15.24
N SER A 110 -14.01 -3.66 15.33
CA SER A 110 -15.36 -3.20 15.04
C SER A 110 -16.05 -2.87 16.35
N ILE A 111 -16.71 -1.73 16.41
CA ILE A 111 -17.36 -1.26 17.63
C ILE A 111 -18.79 -0.79 17.39
N ASN A 112 -19.61 -0.87 18.43
CA ASN A 112 -20.94 -0.28 18.46
C ASN A 112 -21.21 0.25 19.87
N LYS A 113 -21.54 1.54 20.00
CA LYS A 113 -21.77 2.20 21.32
C LYS A 113 -20.65 1.90 22.33
N GLN A 114 -19.39 2.02 21.91
CA GLN A 114 -18.19 1.72 22.70
C GLN A 114 -17.98 0.24 23.12
N PHE A 115 -18.87 -0.68 22.75
CA PHE A 115 -18.63 -2.12 22.86
C PHE A 115 -17.86 -2.61 21.64
N ILE A 116 -16.84 -3.44 21.88
CA ILE A 116 -16.08 -4.09 20.82
C ILE A 116 -16.83 -5.35 20.40
N LEU A 117 -17.24 -5.41 19.14
CA LEU A 117 -17.99 -6.52 18.55
C LEU A 117 -17.09 -7.52 17.84
N ASN A 118 -16.04 -7.04 17.19
CA ASN A 118 -15.05 -7.87 16.53
C ASN A 118 -13.66 -7.27 16.70
N TYR A 119 -12.62 -8.11 16.71
CA TYR A 119 -11.23 -7.69 16.69
C TYR A 119 -10.41 -8.64 15.82
N THR A 120 -9.44 -8.09 15.09
CA THR A 120 -8.51 -8.90 14.27
C THR A 120 -7.10 -8.33 14.36
N LEU A 121 -6.10 -9.15 14.09
CA LEU A 121 -4.69 -8.77 14.19
C LEU A 121 -3.99 -9.01 12.85
N HIS A 122 -3.38 -7.98 12.28
CA HIS A 122 -2.76 -8.05 10.96
C HIS A 122 -1.26 -7.77 10.98
N GLN A 123 -0.56 -8.32 9.98
CA GLN A 123 0.89 -8.17 9.78
C GLN A 123 1.21 -7.20 8.62
N CYS A 124 0.40 -6.17 8.45
CA CYS A 124 0.56 -5.16 7.40
C CYS A 124 0.64 -3.76 8.01
N ALA A 125 1.47 -2.89 7.39
CA ALA A 125 1.72 -1.55 7.92
C ALA A 125 0.57 -0.56 7.68
N GLY A 126 -0.22 -0.77 6.63
CA GLY A 126 -1.33 0.10 6.25
C GLY A 126 -2.68 -0.53 6.57
N ASP A 127 -3.66 0.30 6.93
CA ASP A 127 -5.00 -0.15 7.29
C ASP A 127 -5.83 -0.58 6.07
N THR A 128 -5.53 -0.02 4.89
CA THR A 128 -6.29 -0.27 3.66
C THR A 128 -6.54 -1.75 3.39
N SER A 129 -5.51 -2.59 3.50
CA SER A 129 -5.59 -4.00 3.15
C SER A 129 -6.30 -4.86 4.19
N THR A 130 -6.50 -4.34 5.40
CA THR A 130 -7.13 -5.08 6.50
C THR A 130 -8.65 -5.12 6.41
N TYR A 131 -9.27 -4.21 5.64
CA TYR A 131 -10.72 -4.05 5.63
C TYR A 131 -11.48 -5.29 5.16
N PRO A 132 -11.14 -5.91 4.00
CA PRO A 132 -11.87 -7.09 3.54
C PRO A 132 -11.72 -8.24 4.55
N LEU A 133 -10.49 -8.48 5.03
CA LEU A 133 -10.20 -9.52 6.01
C LEU A 133 -10.98 -9.32 7.32
N HIS A 134 -11.05 -8.08 7.81
CA HIS A 134 -11.78 -7.76 9.04
C HIS A 134 -13.30 -7.92 8.88
N MET A 135 -13.83 -7.59 7.71
CA MET A 135 -15.26 -7.72 7.39
C MET A 135 -15.65 -9.18 7.14
N ASP A 136 -14.82 -9.97 6.48
CA ASP A 136 -15.02 -11.42 6.32
C ASP A 136 -15.00 -12.14 7.67
N ASP A 137 -14.08 -11.76 8.56
CA ASP A 137 -14.04 -12.27 9.92
C ASP A 137 -15.29 -11.89 10.72
N PHE A 138 -15.75 -10.63 10.61
CA PHE A 138 -17.03 -10.20 11.19
C PHE A 138 -18.20 -11.04 10.66
N HIS A 139 -18.25 -11.29 9.35
CA HIS A 139 -19.28 -12.12 8.75
C HIS A 139 -19.22 -13.57 9.25
N SER A 140 -18.02 -14.13 9.43
CA SER A 140 -17.82 -15.47 10.01
C SER A 140 -18.41 -15.58 11.42
N LEU A 141 -18.24 -14.53 12.24
CA LEU A 141 -18.75 -14.49 13.62
C LEU A 141 -20.27 -14.32 13.71
N TYR A 142 -20.85 -13.46 12.86
CA TYR A 142 -22.25 -13.04 12.99
C TYR A 142 -23.18 -13.60 11.91
N GLY A 143 -22.66 -14.31 10.91
CA GLY A 143 -23.41 -14.80 9.76
C GLY A 143 -23.93 -13.68 8.83
N ARG A 144 -23.49 -12.43 9.04
CA ARG A 144 -23.88 -11.26 8.25
C ARG A 144 -22.82 -10.17 8.31
N TYR A 145 -22.78 -9.34 7.28
CA TYR A 145 -21.99 -8.11 7.27
C TYR A 145 -22.70 -6.99 8.05
N PRO A 146 -21.97 -5.95 8.50
CA PRO A 146 -22.61 -4.79 9.13
C PRO A 146 -23.43 -4.00 8.11
N ASP A 147 -24.58 -3.47 8.56
CA ASP A 147 -25.44 -2.63 7.72
C ASP A 147 -24.72 -1.34 7.32
N VAL A 148 -23.97 -0.75 8.26
CA VAL A 148 -23.22 0.51 8.07
C VAL A 148 -21.78 0.35 8.55
N SER A 149 -20.83 0.82 7.74
CA SER A 149 -19.40 0.86 8.04
C SER A 149 -18.87 2.29 8.07
N VAL A 150 -18.39 2.71 9.24
CA VAL A 150 -17.81 4.04 9.48
C VAL A 150 -16.31 3.90 9.73
N CYS A 151 -15.49 4.33 8.77
CA CYS A 151 -14.04 4.17 8.85
C CYS A 151 -13.27 5.47 8.62
N ASP A 152 -11.97 5.42 8.91
CA ASP A 152 -11.06 6.54 8.68
C ASP A 152 -10.52 6.62 7.25
N ALA A 153 -9.70 7.63 7.02
CA ALA A 153 -9.15 7.91 5.70
C ALA A 153 -8.22 6.81 5.18
N GLY A 154 -7.62 6.02 6.08
CA GLY A 154 -6.76 4.89 5.74
C GLY A 154 -7.52 3.76 5.05
N TYR A 155 -8.82 3.65 5.29
CA TYR A 155 -9.68 2.65 4.66
C TYR A 155 -10.25 3.06 3.30
N GLY A 156 -10.17 4.34 2.94
CA GLY A 156 -10.78 4.89 1.73
C GLY A 156 -10.05 4.57 0.44
N SER A 157 -10.16 3.33 -0.04
CA SER A 157 -9.62 2.85 -1.31
C SER A 157 -10.72 2.33 -2.24
N GLU A 158 -10.46 2.37 -3.55
CA GLU A 158 -11.39 1.83 -4.55
C GLU A 158 -11.77 0.38 -4.29
N GLU A 159 -10.79 -0.44 -3.90
CA GLU A 159 -10.96 -1.84 -3.55
C GLU A 159 -11.95 -2.01 -2.38
N ASN A 160 -11.75 -1.26 -1.30
CA ASN A 160 -12.59 -1.38 -0.10
C ASN A 160 -14.02 -0.90 -0.33
N TYR A 161 -14.21 0.17 -1.12
CA TYR A 161 -15.55 0.61 -1.49
C TYR A 161 -16.28 -0.44 -2.31
N LEU A 162 -15.63 -1.01 -3.33
CA LEU A 162 -16.25 -2.03 -4.17
C LEU A 162 -16.54 -3.31 -3.39
N TYR A 163 -15.64 -3.69 -2.48
CA TYR A 163 -15.88 -4.79 -1.56
C TYR A 163 -17.12 -4.50 -0.70
N ALA A 164 -17.20 -3.33 -0.05
CA ALA A 164 -18.36 -2.95 0.76
C ALA A 164 -19.67 -2.99 -0.05
N PHE A 165 -19.68 -2.41 -1.25
CA PHE A 165 -20.86 -2.41 -2.13
C PHE A 165 -21.30 -3.80 -2.54
N LYS A 166 -20.34 -4.69 -2.85
CA LYS A 166 -20.61 -6.08 -3.20
C LYS A 166 -21.33 -6.82 -2.07
N HIS A 167 -20.98 -6.49 -0.83
CA HIS A 167 -21.52 -7.13 0.37
C HIS A 167 -22.71 -6.38 1.00
N GLY A 168 -23.26 -5.38 0.29
CA GLY A 168 -24.41 -4.60 0.76
C GLY A 168 -24.12 -3.70 1.96
N ILE A 169 -22.85 -3.42 2.25
CA ILE A 169 -22.42 -2.60 3.38
C ILE A 169 -22.53 -1.13 2.98
N GLU A 170 -23.29 -0.36 3.75
CA GLU A 170 -23.38 1.06 3.55
C GLU A 170 -22.14 1.79 4.10
N THR A 171 -21.45 2.56 3.26
CA THR A 171 -20.17 3.19 3.61
C THR A 171 -20.31 4.65 4.07
N PHE A 172 -19.62 4.98 5.15
CA PHE A 172 -19.25 6.34 5.57
C PHE A 172 -17.74 6.36 5.83
N ILE A 173 -16.97 6.04 4.79
CA ILE A 173 -15.52 5.86 4.88
C ILE A 173 -14.85 7.12 4.34
N LYS A 174 -14.01 7.76 5.16
CA LYS A 174 -13.22 8.90 4.68
C LYS A 174 -12.20 8.41 3.66
N TYR A 175 -11.76 9.31 2.78
CA TYR A 175 -10.58 9.10 1.95
C TYR A 175 -9.52 10.17 2.24
N ASN A 176 -8.26 9.89 1.92
CA ASN A 176 -7.09 10.70 2.30
C ASN A 176 -7.21 12.21 2.04
N TYR A 177 -7.86 12.61 0.95
CA TYR A 177 -8.01 14.03 0.58
C TYR A 177 -9.29 14.70 1.08
N PHE A 178 -10.19 13.96 1.75
CA PHE A 178 -11.54 14.42 2.14
C PHE A 178 -11.55 15.76 2.90
N HIS A 179 -10.68 15.93 3.88
CA HIS A 179 -10.59 17.19 4.63
C HIS A 179 -9.84 18.28 3.86
N LYS A 180 -8.85 17.90 3.04
CA LYS A 180 -7.99 18.85 2.33
C LYS A 180 -8.77 19.58 1.24
N GLU A 181 -9.58 18.84 0.50
CA GLU A 181 -10.41 19.37 -0.59
C GLU A 181 -11.58 20.24 -0.12
N GLN A 182 -11.91 20.23 1.17
CA GLN A 182 -12.90 21.14 1.73
C GLN A 182 -12.34 22.56 1.92
N LYS A 183 -11.01 22.72 1.99
CA LYS A 183 -10.37 24.01 2.20
C LYS A 183 -10.50 24.89 0.95
N ARG A 184 -10.76 26.19 1.15
CA ARG A 184 -10.87 27.19 0.06
C ARG A 184 -9.64 27.20 -0.84
N SER A 185 -8.44 27.05 -0.29
CA SER A 185 -7.19 27.00 -1.06
C SER A 185 -7.10 25.79 -1.99
N PHE A 186 -7.70 24.65 -1.63
CA PHE A 186 -7.75 23.48 -2.52
C PHE A 186 -8.83 23.65 -3.59
N LYS A 187 -10.04 24.06 -3.19
CA LYS A 187 -11.16 24.24 -4.13
C LYS A 187 -10.87 25.27 -5.22
N ASN A 188 -10.20 26.37 -4.83
CA ASN A 188 -9.94 27.48 -5.72
C ASN A 188 -8.59 27.40 -6.42
N ASP A 189 -7.82 26.32 -6.24
CA ASP A 189 -6.57 26.14 -6.98
C ASP A 189 -6.90 25.55 -8.36
N PRO A 190 -6.84 26.35 -9.43
CA PRO A 190 -7.15 25.84 -10.76
C PRO A 190 -6.08 24.86 -11.23
N PHE A 191 -4.86 24.90 -10.70
CA PHE A 191 -3.74 24.07 -11.17
C PHE A 191 -3.74 22.65 -10.60
N LEU A 192 -4.61 22.34 -9.64
CA LEU A 192 -4.80 20.97 -9.15
C LEU A 192 -5.57 20.13 -10.16
N SER A 193 -4.97 19.03 -10.61
CA SER A 193 -5.61 18.12 -11.57
C SER A 193 -6.91 17.49 -11.05
N ALA A 194 -7.08 17.42 -9.73
CA ALA A 194 -8.33 16.97 -9.11
C ALA A 194 -9.53 17.89 -9.43
N ASN A 195 -9.26 19.18 -9.69
CA ASN A 195 -10.27 20.19 -10.00
C ASN A 195 -10.51 20.33 -11.51
N PHE A 196 -9.79 19.59 -12.35
CA PHE A 196 -10.00 19.66 -13.79
C PHE A 196 -11.35 19.07 -14.16
N TYR A 197 -12.07 19.78 -15.02
CA TYR A 197 -13.34 19.31 -15.55
C TYR A 197 -13.13 18.10 -16.45
N TYR A 198 -13.97 17.08 -16.29
CA TYR A 198 -14.04 15.91 -17.16
C TYR A 198 -15.37 15.93 -17.89
N ASN A 199 -15.33 15.84 -19.21
CA ASN A 199 -16.51 15.68 -20.04
C ASN A 199 -16.61 14.20 -20.43
N GLU A 200 -17.66 13.52 -19.97
CA GLU A 200 -17.88 12.09 -20.23
C GLU A 200 -18.22 11.80 -21.70
N GLU A 201 -18.93 12.70 -22.38
CA GLU A 201 -19.37 12.53 -23.77
C GLU A 201 -18.20 12.56 -24.77
N THR A 202 -17.24 13.46 -24.53
CA THR A 202 -16.09 13.68 -25.41
C THR A 202 -14.81 12.99 -24.92
N ASP A 203 -14.92 12.24 -23.80
CA ASP A 203 -13.83 11.61 -23.06
C ASP A 203 -12.58 12.51 -22.96
N GLY A 204 -12.80 13.73 -22.45
CA GLY A 204 -11.80 14.79 -22.43
C GLY A 204 -11.70 15.46 -21.08
N MET A 205 -10.47 15.73 -20.64
CA MET A 205 -10.20 16.56 -19.46
C MET A 205 -9.85 17.98 -19.90
N TYR A 206 -10.19 18.99 -19.11
CA TYR A 206 -9.89 20.39 -19.45
C TYR A 206 -8.92 20.98 -18.44
N CYS A 207 -7.83 21.56 -18.94
CA CYS A 207 -6.83 22.21 -18.12
C CYS A 207 -7.26 23.64 -17.74
N PRO A 208 -6.50 24.34 -16.87
CA PRO A 208 -6.85 25.69 -16.39
C PRO A 208 -6.90 26.75 -17.49
N MET A 209 -6.19 26.52 -18.59
CA MET A 209 -6.20 27.39 -19.78
C MET A 209 -7.46 27.17 -20.63
N GLY A 210 -8.32 26.20 -20.29
CA GLY A 210 -9.46 25.78 -21.10
C GLY A 210 -9.09 24.81 -22.24
N GLN A 211 -7.83 24.42 -22.36
CA GLN A 211 -7.39 23.47 -23.38
C GLN A 211 -7.89 22.05 -23.06
N ARG A 212 -8.48 21.39 -24.06
CA ARG A 212 -8.82 19.96 -24.02
C ARG A 212 -7.54 19.11 -23.98
N MET A 213 -7.52 18.16 -23.06
CA MET A 213 -6.50 17.14 -22.90
C MET A 213 -7.03 15.82 -23.47
N GLU A 214 -6.25 15.22 -24.37
CA GLU A 214 -6.62 13.99 -25.08
C GLU A 214 -6.24 12.75 -24.26
N ARG A 215 -7.08 11.73 -24.30
CA ARG A 215 -6.77 10.43 -23.70
C ARG A 215 -5.65 9.76 -24.50
N LEU A 216 -4.56 9.42 -23.81
CA LEU A 216 -3.42 8.72 -24.39
C LEU A 216 -3.59 7.20 -24.31
N SER A 217 -3.79 6.71 -23.10
CA SER A 217 -3.82 5.28 -22.80
C SER A 217 -4.38 5.02 -21.42
N ASP A 218 -4.77 3.77 -21.19
CA ASP A 218 -5.06 3.26 -19.87
C ASP A 218 -3.87 2.45 -19.35
N ALA A 219 -3.51 2.70 -18.10
CA ALA A 219 -2.55 1.92 -17.35
C ALA A 219 -3.29 1.07 -16.32
N LYS A 220 -2.95 -0.22 -16.26
CA LYS A 220 -3.35 -1.08 -15.14
C LYS A 220 -2.38 -0.87 -13.99
N ARG A 221 -2.90 -0.59 -12.80
CA ARG A 221 -2.12 -0.53 -11.56
C ARG A 221 -2.61 -1.61 -10.62
N VAL A 222 -1.69 -2.43 -10.14
CA VAL A 222 -1.97 -3.49 -9.16
C VAL A 222 -1.68 -2.93 -7.77
N THR A 223 -2.62 -3.06 -6.84
CA THR A 223 -2.40 -2.75 -5.41
C THR A 223 -1.68 -3.89 -4.72
N ASP A 224 -1.26 -3.67 -3.47
CA ASP A 224 -0.61 -4.69 -2.65
C ASP A 224 -1.50 -5.94 -2.47
N ASN A 225 -2.82 -5.78 -2.52
CA ASN A 225 -3.81 -6.85 -2.45
C ASN A 225 -4.12 -7.50 -3.81
N VAL A 226 -3.28 -7.28 -4.83
CA VAL A 226 -3.46 -7.81 -6.19
C VAL A 226 -4.70 -7.22 -6.89
N PHE A 227 -5.32 -6.16 -6.33
CA PHE A 227 -6.46 -5.51 -6.95
C PHE A 227 -6.04 -4.64 -8.14
N VAL A 228 -6.73 -4.80 -9.28
CA VAL A 228 -6.42 -4.09 -10.51
C VAL A 228 -7.25 -2.83 -10.64
N GLN A 229 -6.57 -1.68 -10.67
CA GLN A 229 -7.14 -0.37 -10.96
C GLN A 229 -6.86 0.03 -12.41
N THR A 230 -7.83 0.68 -13.03
CA THR A 230 -7.67 1.30 -14.36
C THR A 230 -7.40 2.79 -14.18
N ILE A 231 -6.27 3.25 -14.70
CA ILE A 231 -5.84 4.65 -14.65
C ILE A 231 -5.75 5.19 -16.06
N SER A 232 -6.65 6.09 -16.42
CA SER A 232 -6.65 6.77 -17.71
C SER A 232 -5.68 7.95 -17.68
N ARG A 233 -4.86 8.09 -18.74
CA ARG A 233 -3.86 9.14 -18.89
C ARG A 233 -4.33 10.16 -19.92
N TYR A 234 -4.34 11.44 -19.55
CA TYR A 234 -4.73 12.55 -20.40
C TYR A 234 -3.54 13.50 -20.62
N ARG A 235 -3.28 13.90 -21.85
CA ARG A 235 -2.18 14.80 -22.23
C ARG A 235 -2.71 16.11 -22.81
N ALA A 236 -2.20 17.23 -22.31
CA ALA A 236 -2.43 18.53 -22.94
C ALA A 236 -1.63 18.65 -24.25
N CYS A 237 -2.10 19.39 -25.25
CA CYS A 237 -1.46 19.42 -26.57
C CYS A 237 -0.47 20.57 -26.77
N ASN A 238 -0.56 21.68 -26.01
CA ASN A 238 0.23 22.89 -26.28
C ASN A 238 0.68 23.60 -24.99
N CYS A 239 1.41 22.87 -24.14
CA CYS A 239 1.91 23.46 -22.89
C CYS A 239 3.13 24.39 -23.09
N ASN A 240 3.85 24.31 -24.21
CA ASN A 240 5.13 25.04 -24.38
C ASN A 240 4.90 26.54 -24.56
N ALA A 241 3.87 26.94 -25.31
CA ALA A 241 3.48 28.33 -25.50
C ALA A 241 2.40 28.80 -24.50
N CYS A 242 2.08 28.00 -23.47
CA CYS A 242 1.00 28.30 -22.54
C CYS A 242 1.42 29.39 -21.53
N PRO A 243 0.72 30.54 -21.44
CA PRO A 243 1.04 31.60 -20.48
C PRO A 243 0.97 31.14 -19.02
N LEU A 244 0.17 30.11 -18.74
CA LEU A 244 -0.03 29.58 -17.40
C LEU A 244 0.99 28.49 -17.01
N ARG A 245 1.93 28.13 -17.91
CA ARG A 245 2.84 26.99 -17.72
C ARG A 245 3.63 27.06 -16.42
N CYS A 246 4.20 28.24 -16.12
CA CYS A 246 5.09 28.45 -14.96
C CYS A 246 4.44 28.09 -13.62
N ARG A 247 3.12 28.27 -13.49
CA ARG A 247 2.33 27.90 -12.31
C ARG A 247 1.66 26.52 -12.42
N CYS A 248 1.55 25.98 -13.63
CA CYS A 248 0.79 24.76 -13.93
C CYS A 248 1.59 23.46 -13.71
N HIS A 249 2.80 23.36 -14.25
CA HIS A 249 3.67 22.19 -14.06
C HIS A 249 5.14 22.49 -14.39
N ARG A 250 6.06 21.66 -13.90
CA ARG A 250 7.52 21.81 -14.11
C ARG A 250 8.13 20.88 -15.17
N SER A 251 7.33 19.96 -15.75
CA SER A 251 7.80 19.06 -16.82
C SER A 251 8.35 19.83 -18.03
N ARG A 252 9.31 19.23 -18.75
CA ARG A 252 9.78 19.71 -20.07
C ARG A 252 8.77 19.42 -21.17
N SER A 253 8.08 18.28 -21.10
CA SER A 253 6.99 17.91 -22.01
C SER A 253 5.65 18.48 -21.56
N GLU A 254 4.60 18.19 -22.32
CA GLU A 254 3.23 18.53 -22.01
C GLU A 254 2.76 17.89 -20.70
N ARG A 255 1.79 18.54 -20.06
CA ARG A 255 1.21 18.04 -18.82
C ARG A 255 0.45 16.75 -19.09
N ILE A 256 0.79 15.70 -18.34
CA ILE A 256 0.03 14.45 -18.30
C ILE A 256 -0.68 14.36 -16.95
N VAL A 257 -1.97 14.06 -16.97
CA VAL A 257 -2.80 13.84 -15.78
C VAL A 257 -3.28 12.39 -15.79
N GLN A 258 -3.22 11.76 -14.61
CA GLN A 258 -3.67 10.40 -14.39
C GLN A 258 -4.96 10.43 -13.58
N VAL A 259 -6.01 9.78 -14.08
CA VAL A 259 -7.33 9.78 -13.46
C VAL A 259 -7.82 8.36 -13.32
N ASN A 260 -8.28 8.02 -12.13
CA ASN A 260 -9.09 6.83 -11.90
C ASN A 260 -10.55 7.26 -11.82
N HIS A 261 -11.29 7.07 -12.92
CA HIS A 261 -12.66 7.55 -13.07
C HIS A 261 -13.63 6.85 -12.12
N ARG A 262 -13.47 5.54 -11.92
CA ARG A 262 -14.32 4.77 -11.00
C ARG A 262 -14.15 5.28 -9.57
N LEU A 263 -12.91 5.42 -9.10
CA LEU A 263 -12.64 5.97 -7.78
C LEU A 263 -13.09 7.45 -7.66
N ARG A 264 -13.01 8.24 -8.72
CA ARG A 264 -13.52 9.63 -8.72
C ARG A 264 -15.03 9.67 -8.48
N LYS A 265 -15.81 8.86 -9.22
CA LYS A 265 -17.27 8.74 -9.04
C LYS A 265 -17.63 8.26 -7.64
N ILE A 266 -16.93 7.23 -7.14
CA ILE A 266 -17.12 6.72 -5.77
C ILE A 266 -16.86 7.81 -4.73
N LYS A 267 -15.73 8.53 -4.84
CA LYS A 267 -15.40 9.61 -3.89
C LYS A 267 -16.42 10.73 -3.88
N GLU A 268 -17.02 11.06 -5.04
CA GLU A 268 -18.05 12.09 -5.09
C GLU A 268 -19.32 11.65 -4.34
N ARG A 269 -19.77 10.41 -4.56
CA ARG A 269 -20.88 9.84 -3.79
C ARG A 269 -20.57 9.81 -2.28
N GLU A 270 -19.39 9.32 -1.90
CA GLU A 270 -18.98 9.27 -0.50
C GLU A 270 -18.84 10.65 0.13
N ARG A 271 -18.41 11.66 -0.65
CA ARG A 271 -18.35 13.05 -0.20
C ARG A 271 -19.74 13.55 0.17
N GLU A 272 -20.72 13.38 -0.71
CA GLU A 272 -22.11 13.78 -0.47
C GLU A 272 -22.66 13.10 0.79
N LYS A 273 -22.45 11.79 0.92
CA LYS A 273 -22.85 11.02 2.10
C LYS A 273 -22.18 11.50 3.38
N LEU A 274 -20.86 11.71 3.36
CA LEU A 274 -20.14 12.18 4.54
C LEU A 274 -20.59 13.58 4.96
N LEU A 275 -21.00 14.44 4.01
CA LEU A 275 -21.51 15.79 4.24
C LEU A 275 -23.01 15.84 4.58
N SER A 276 -23.74 14.73 4.44
CA SER A 276 -25.15 14.64 4.82
C SER A 276 -25.34 14.78 6.34
N PRO A 277 -26.58 15.04 6.82
CA PRO A 277 -26.88 15.05 8.26
C PRO A 277 -26.46 13.77 8.98
N GLU A 278 -26.66 12.61 8.35
CA GLU A 278 -26.25 11.30 8.87
C GLU A 278 -24.72 11.16 8.92
N GLY A 279 -24.03 11.56 7.84
CA GLY A 279 -22.58 11.54 7.80
C GLY A 279 -21.95 12.50 8.82
N LEU A 280 -22.57 13.65 9.08
CA LEU A 280 -22.19 14.57 10.15
C LEU A 280 -22.38 13.92 11.54
N LYS A 281 -23.52 13.26 11.76
CA LYS A 281 -23.79 12.52 13.01
C LYS A 281 -22.72 11.46 13.27
N TYR A 282 -22.47 10.55 12.31
CA TYR A 282 -21.44 9.52 12.45
C TYR A 282 -20.04 10.11 12.66
N ARG A 283 -19.71 11.20 11.96
CA ARG A 283 -18.42 11.89 12.15
C ARG A 283 -18.28 12.51 13.55
N SER A 284 -19.36 13.05 14.11
CA SER A 284 -19.36 13.65 15.45
C SER A 284 -19.26 12.61 16.58
N GLN A 285 -19.72 11.37 16.36
CA GLN A 285 -19.67 10.28 17.33
C GLN A 285 -18.28 9.64 17.45
N ARG A 286 -17.44 9.70 16.40
CA ARG A 286 -16.12 9.05 16.38
C ARG A 286 -15.20 9.33 17.57
N PRO A 287 -15.05 10.59 18.05
CA PRO A 287 -14.22 10.88 19.23
C PRO A 287 -14.72 10.17 20.49
N GLN A 288 -16.05 10.00 20.60
CA GLN A 288 -16.69 9.35 21.73
C GLN A 288 -16.62 7.82 21.62
N ASP A 289 -16.64 7.27 20.40
CA ASP A 289 -16.65 5.82 20.19
C ASP A 289 -15.23 5.27 20.01
N VAL A 290 -14.70 5.30 18.79
CA VAL A 290 -13.44 4.61 18.43
C VAL A 290 -12.25 5.17 19.19
N GLU A 291 -12.16 6.50 19.31
CA GLU A 291 -11.01 7.14 19.94
C GLU A 291 -10.98 6.88 21.46
N ALA A 292 -12.15 6.81 22.11
CA ALA A 292 -12.24 6.44 23.51
C ALA A 292 -11.85 4.97 23.75
N VAL A 293 -12.34 4.05 22.90
CA VAL A 293 -12.04 2.62 23.01
C VAL A 293 -10.56 2.33 22.81
N PHE A 294 -9.88 3.02 21.90
CA PHE A 294 -8.41 2.90 21.76
C PHE A 294 -7.62 3.71 22.78
N GLY A 295 -8.16 4.86 23.20
CA GLY A 295 -7.49 5.80 24.10
C GLY A 295 -7.41 5.28 25.54
N ASN A 296 -8.48 4.66 26.04
CA ASN A 296 -8.54 4.18 27.42
C ASN A 296 -7.47 3.10 27.72
N PRO A 297 -7.33 2.02 26.93
CA PRO A 297 -6.26 1.06 27.13
C PRO A 297 -4.86 1.69 27.07
N LYS A 298 -4.61 2.57 26.09
CA LYS A 298 -3.27 3.13 25.83
C LYS A 298 -2.83 4.16 26.87
N ASN A 299 -3.73 5.05 27.28
CA ASN A 299 -3.40 6.20 28.13
C ASN A 299 -3.73 5.97 29.59
N ASN A 300 -4.91 5.40 29.90
CA ASN A 300 -5.36 5.23 31.29
C ASN A 300 -4.90 3.90 31.88
N LYS A 301 -4.94 2.82 31.08
CA LYS A 301 -4.49 1.47 31.52
C LYS A 301 -3.03 1.17 31.15
N HIS A 302 -2.34 2.13 30.54
CA HIS A 302 -0.93 2.02 30.13
C HIS A 302 -0.58 0.80 29.25
N PHE A 303 -1.56 0.21 28.57
CA PHE A 303 -1.35 -0.89 27.63
C PHE A 303 -0.86 -0.33 26.28
N LYS A 304 0.47 -0.18 26.17
CA LYS A 304 1.13 0.39 24.99
C LYS A 304 1.85 -0.65 24.14
N ARG A 305 2.07 -1.84 24.67
CA ARG A 305 2.85 -2.92 24.04
C ARG A 305 2.26 -4.27 24.42
N PHE A 306 2.30 -5.20 23.49
CA PHE A 306 2.06 -6.60 23.76
C PHE A 306 3.25 -7.21 24.49
N HIS A 307 2.98 -8.10 25.45
CA HIS A 307 3.99 -8.80 26.23
C HIS A 307 4.33 -10.15 25.60
N LEU A 308 3.39 -10.73 24.86
CA LEU A 308 3.59 -11.97 24.16
C LEU A 308 4.18 -11.75 22.76
N ARG A 309 4.72 -12.82 22.18
CA ARG A 309 5.31 -12.85 20.84
C ARG A 309 4.66 -13.92 19.98
N GLY A 310 4.55 -13.63 18.70
CA GLY A 310 3.88 -14.49 17.73
C GLY A 310 2.37 -14.23 17.65
N LEU A 311 1.83 -14.34 16.44
CA LEU A 311 0.50 -13.87 16.08
C LEU A 311 -0.59 -14.44 17.02
N LYS A 312 -0.61 -15.76 17.21
CA LYS A 312 -1.60 -16.46 18.05
C LYS A 312 -1.60 -15.99 19.50
N LYS A 313 -0.42 -15.79 20.08
CA LYS A 313 -0.31 -15.40 21.50
C LYS A 313 -0.73 -13.95 21.70
N VAL A 314 -0.34 -13.09 20.77
CA VAL A 314 -0.70 -11.67 20.78
C VAL A 314 -2.20 -11.49 20.54
N GLU A 315 -2.80 -12.30 19.67
CA GLU A 315 -4.24 -12.34 19.45
C GLU A 315 -5.01 -12.70 20.73
N ILE A 316 -4.53 -13.69 21.50
CA ILE A 316 -5.10 -14.03 22.81
C ILE A 316 -4.97 -12.87 23.80
N GLU A 317 -3.78 -12.25 23.89
CA GLU A 317 -3.55 -11.08 24.75
C GLU A 317 -4.50 -9.93 24.39
N PHE A 318 -4.71 -9.69 23.09
CA PHE A 318 -5.63 -8.68 22.62
C PHE A 318 -7.09 -9.02 22.92
N GLY A 319 -7.49 -10.28 22.73
CA GLY A 319 -8.83 -10.76 23.07
C GLY A 319 -9.16 -10.60 24.56
N LEU A 320 -8.22 -10.90 25.45
CA LEU A 320 -8.40 -10.67 26.90
C LEU A 320 -8.62 -9.18 27.20
N LEU A 321 -7.87 -8.29 26.54
CA LEU A 321 -8.04 -6.85 26.68
C LEU A 321 -9.43 -6.38 26.18
N VAL A 322 -9.90 -6.95 25.08
CA VAL A 322 -11.24 -6.69 24.52
C VAL A 322 -12.33 -7.13 25.50
N ILE A 323 -12.23 -8.34 26.06
CA ILE A 323 -13.17 -8.85 27.06
C ILE A 323 -13.20 -7.94 28.29
N VAL A 324 -12.04 -7.60 28.83
CA VAL A 324 -11.92 -6.70 30.00
C VAL A 324 -12.52 -5.33 29.70
N HIS A 325 -12.32 -4.79 28.50
CA HIS A 325 -12.92 -3.52 28.08
C HIS A 325 -14.45 -3.61 28.07
N ASN A 326 -15.01 -4.63 27.41
CA ASN A 326 -16.45 -4.81 27.32
C ASN A 326 -17.08 -5.04 28.70
N LEU A 327 -16.48 -5.87 29.56
CA LEU A 327 -16.98 -6.09 30.93
C LEU A 327 -16.95 -4.81 31.77
N ALA A 328 -15.87 -4.04 31.68
CA ALA A 328 -15.78 -2.75 32.36
C ALA A 328 -16.85 -1.75 31.86
N LYS A 329 -17.26 -1.85 30.59
CA LYS A 329 -18.35 -1.07 30.01
C LYS A 329 -19.73 -1.51 30.45
N VAL A 330 -19.94 -2.80 30.71
CA VAL A 330 -21.19 -3.29 31.29
C VAL A 330 -21.34 -2.83 32.74
N ALA A 331 -20.23 -2.77 33.49
CA ALA A 331 -20.22 -2.39 34.90
C ALA A 331 -20.28 -0.87 35.16
N SER A 332 -20.04 -0.04 34.14
CA SER A 332 -20.07 1.43 34.21
C SER A 332 -21.42 1.99 33.77
#